data_AF-A0A497L559-F1
#
_entry.id   AF-A0A497L559-F1
#
_cell.length_a   1.000
_cell.length_b   1.000
_cell.length_c   1.000
_cell.angle_alpha   90.00
_cell.angle_beta   90.00
_cell.angle_gamma   90.00
#
_symmetry.space_group_name_H-M   'P 1'
#
loop_
_entity.id
_entity.type
_entity.pdbx_description
1 polymer ?
#
loop_
_entity_poly.entity_id
_entity_poly.type
_entity_poly.pdbx_seq_one_letter_code
_entity_poly.pdbx_strand_id
1 'polypeptide(L)' 'MEGGGLRREMNRTAKYEEWDFLADKIHHRIEQERIRRRRGRKISLHFLRKIAMRMGLEQLQGMSYDDLVAWVRRQGL' A
#
# COMPACT_ATOMS: atom_id res chain seq x y z
N MET A 1 38.62 -2.44 -9.82
CA MET A 1 37.58 -3.48 -9.73
C MET A 1 36.27 -2.81 -9.32
N GLU A 2 35.48 -2.36 -10.30
CA GLU A 2 34.15 -1.78 -10.08
C GLU A 2 33.09 -2.85 -10.36
N GLY A 3 32.67 -3.59 -9.33
CA GLY A 3 31.67 -4.66 -9.45
C GLY A 3 30.48 -4.54 -8.49
N GLY A 4 30.40 -3.44 -7.72
CA GLY A 4 29.42 -3.28 -6.65
C GLY A 4 28.11 -2.57 -7.02
N GLY A 5 28.07 -1.86 -8.16
CA GLY A 5 26.94 -1.00 -8.56
C GLY A 5 25.71 -1.80 -9.03
N LEU A 6 25.91 -2.71 -9.98
CA LEU A 6 24.83 -3.49 -10.62
C LEU A 6 24.02 -4.32 -9.61
N ARG A 7 24.71 -4.93 -8.63
CA ARG A 7 24.06 -5.78 -7.61
C ARG A 7 23.20 -4.97 -6.62
N ARG A 8 23.53 -3.69 -6.38
CA ARG A 8 22.76 -2.78 -5.52
C ARG A 8 21.53 -2.22 -6.23
N GLU A 9 21.65 -1.92 -7.52
CA GLU A 9 20.55 -1.44 -8.34
C GLU A 9 19.48 -2.52 -8.53
N MET A 10 19.86 -3.74 -8.90
CA MET A 10 18.94 -4.88 -8.99
C MET A 10 18.19 -5.15 -7.67
N ASN A 11 18.88 -5.00 -6.53
CA ASN A 11 18.26 -5.18 -5.21
C ASN A 11 17.23 -4.07 -4.92
N ARG A 12 17.49 -2.83 -5.33
CA ARG A 12 16.54 -1.71 -5.20
C ARG A 12 15.32 -1.90 -6.10
N THR A 13 15.52 -2.33 -7.36
CA THR A 13 14.43 -2.62 -8.30
C THR A 13 13.54 -3.74 -7.78
N ALA A 14 14.12 -4.85 -7.34
CA ALA A 14 13.36 -5.97 -6.79
C ALA A 14 12.55 -5.58 -5.54
N LYS A 15 13.14 -4.78 -4.63
CA LYS A 15 12.43 -4.26 -3.45
C LYS A 15 11.30 -3.30 -3.82
N TYR A 16 11.48 -2.48 -4.85
CA TYR A 16 10.43 -1.61 -5.35
C TYR A 16 9.28 -2.43 -5.94
N GLU A 17 9.58 -3.43 -6.77
CA GLU A 17 8.57 -4.32 -7.36
C GLU A 17 7.80 -5.09 -6.28
N GLU A 18 8.49 -5.62 -5.27
CA GLU A 18 7.86 -6.30 -4.13
C GLU A 18 6.93 -5.36 -3.36
N TRP A 19 7.39 -4.14 -3.08
CA TRP A 19 6.58 -3.11 -2.42
C TRP A 19 5.34 -2.76 -3.25
N ASP A 20 5.50 -2.60 -4.57
CA ASP A 20 4.42 -2.25 -5.49
C ASP A 20 3.36 -3.35 -5.56
N PHE A 21 3.81 -4.59 -5.66
CA PHE A 21 2.97 -5.78 -5.65
C PHE A 21 2.18 -5.92 -4.34
N LEU A 22 2.83 -5.71 -3.19
CA LEU A 22 2.17 -5.75 -1.90
C LEU A 22 1.12 -4.64 -1.76
N ALA A 23 1.44 -3.42 -2.22
CA ALA A 23 0.49 -2.30 -2.22
C ALA A 23 -0.75 -2.61 -3.08
N ASP A 24 -0.56 -3.20 -4.26
CA ASP A 24 -1.66 -3.61 -5.15
C ASP A 24 -2.53 -4.71 -4.52
N LYS A 25 -1.90 -5.72 -3.91
CA LYS A 25 -2.60 -6.80 -3.21
C LYS A 25 -3.47 -6.28 -2.06
N ILE A 26 -2.94 -5.35 -1.27
CA ILE A 26 -3.69 -4.72 -0.18
C ILE A 26 -4.85 -3.89 -0.74
N HIS A 27 -4.60 -3.11 -1.79
CA HIS A 27 -5.64 -2.31 -2.46
C HIS A 27 -6.79 -3.18 -2.96
N HIS A 28 -6.48 -4.27 -3.66
CA HIS A 28 -7.49 -5.21 -4.12
C HIS A 28 -8.34 -5.76 -2.97
N ARG A 29 -7.71 -6.18 -1.85
CA ARG A 29 -8.45 -6.66 -0.67
C ARG A 29 -9.40 -5.60 -0.12
N ILE A 30 -8.91 -4.38 0.09
CA ILE A 30 -9.71 -3.27 0.62
C ILE A 30 -10.88 -2.93 -0.32
N GLU A 31 -10.66 -2.97 -1.64
CA GLU A 31 -11.70 -2.78 -2.65
C GLU A 31 -12.79 -3.85 -2.53
N GLN A 32 -12.40 -5.12 -2.40
CA GLN A 32 -13.35 -6.24 -2.26
C GLN A 32 -14.14 -6.14 -0.96
N GLU A 33 -13.50 -5.79 0.16
CA GLU A 33 -14.19 -5.56 1.43
C GLU A 33 -15.22 -4.44 1.31
N ARG A 34 -14.85 -3.33 0.65
CA ARG A 34 -15.75 -2.20 0.41
C ARG A 34 -16.98 -2.65 -0.39
N ILE A 35 -16.78 -3.37 -1.49
CA ILE A 35 -17.86 -3.86 -2.38
C ILE A 35 -18.77 -4.81 -1.61
N ARG A 36 -18.20 -5.81 -0.93
CA ARG A 36 -18.94 -6.82 -0.17
C ARG A 36 -19.81 -6.20 0.91
N ARG A 37 -19.29 -5.16 1.58
CA ARG A 37 -20.01 -4.45 2.66
C ARG A 37 -20.85 -3.27 2.16
N ARG A 38 -20.91 -3.00 0.84
CA ARG A 38 -21.57 -1.85 0.22
C ARG A 38 -21.19 -0.51 0.88
N ARG A 39 -19.90 -0.33 1.18
CA ARG A 39 -19.38 0.82 1.94
C ARG A 39 -18.93 1.98 1.05
N GLY A 40 -19.13 3.20 1.56
CA GLY A 40 -18.51 4.49 1.21
C GLY A 40 -17.74 4.69 -0.10
N ARG A 41 -16.67 5.48 -0.02
CA ARG A 41 -15.92 5.96 -1.19
C ARG A 41 -14.80 5.00 -1.58
N LYS A 42 -14.52 4.95 -2.88
CA LYS A 42 -13.36 4.22 -3.41
C LYS A 42 -12.06 4.90 -3.01
N ILE A 43 -11.13 4.11 -2.49
CA ILE A 43 -9.73 4.50 -2.27
C ILE A 43 -8.97 4.08 -3.52
N SER A 44 -8.29 5.02 -4.19
CA SER A 44 -7.47 4.67 -5.36
C SER A 44 -6.15 4.02 -4.91
N LEU A 45 -5.57 3.17 -5.77
CA LEU A 45 -4.26 2.56 -5.51
C LEU A 45 -3.19 3.63 -5.26
N HIS A 46 -3.18 4.70 -6.06
CA HIS A 46 -2.26 5.84 -5.86
C HIS A 46 -2.38 6.46 -4.46
N PHE A 47 -3.62 6.66 -3.99
CA PHE A 47 -3.83 7.22 -2.65
C PHE A 47 -3.44 6.22 -1.56
N LEU A 48 -3.74 4.94 -1.76
CA LEU A 48 -3.33 3.87 -0.85
C LEU A 48 -1.80 3.77 -0.74
N ARG A 49 -1.06 3.92 -1.85
CA ARG A 49 0.41 3.99 -1.83
C ARG A 49 0.92 5.16 -1.00
N LYS A 50 0.30 6.35 -1.10
CA LYS A 50 0.65 7.50 -0.24
C LYS A 50 0.40 7.21 1.24
N ILE A 51 -0.66 6.49 1.57
CA ILE A 51 -0.93 6.05 2.94
C ILE A 51 0.12 5.05 3.40
N ALA A 52 0.43 4.04 2.57
CA ALA A 52 1.46 3.04 2.83
C ALA A 52 2.85 3.66 3.05
N MET A 53 3.19 4.74 2.33
CA MET A 53 4.43 5.50 2.54
C MET A 53 4.47 6.20 3.90
N ARG A 54 3.33 6.57 4.48
CA ARG A 54 3.27 7.25 5.78
C ARG A 54 3.28 6.29 6.96
N MET A 55 2.59 5.16 6.85
CA MET A 55 2.39 4.23 7.98
C MET A 55 3.12 2.89 7.84
N GLY A 56 3.65 2.59 6.66
CA GLY A 56 4.22 1.29 6.31
C GLY A 56 3.19 0.31 5.76
N LEU A 57 3.64 -0.56 4.85
CA LEU A 57 2.80 -1.61 4.25
C LEU A 57 2.37 -2.66 5.29
N GLU A 58 3.24 -3.00 6.24
CA GLU A 58 2.94 -4.00 7.27
C GLU A 58 1.73 -3.61 8.11
N GLN A 59 1.69 -2.35 8.58
CA GLN A 59 0.56 -1.84 9.35
C GLN A 59 -0.71 -1.79 8.48
N LEU A 60 -0.60 -1.29 7.25
CA LEU A 60 -1.72 -1.18 6.33
C LEU A 60 -2.30 -2.56 5.94
N GLN A 61 -1.45 -3.57 5.81
CA GLN A 61 -1.85 -4.94 5.55
C GLN A 61 -2.74 -5.51 6.67
N GLY A 62 -2.59 -5.06 7.91
CA GLY A 62 -3.47 -5.47 9.01
C GLY A 62 -4.86 -4.80 9.02
N MET A 63 -5.06 -3.72 8.26
CA MET A 63 -6.26 -2.89 8.38
C MET A 63 -7.43 -3.37 7.51
N SER A 64 -8.64 -3.29 8.07
CA SER A 64 -9.87 -3.38 7.27
C SER A 64 -10.15 -2.07 6.52
N TYR A 65 -11.09 -2.08 5.57
CA TYR A 65 -11.58 -0.84 4.94
C TYR A 65 -12.05 0.20 5.98
N ASP A 66 -12.77 -0.23 7.01
CA ASP A 66 -13.34 0.68 8.02
C ASP A 66 -12.22 1.30 8.90
N ASP A 67 -11.21 0.50 9.27
CA ASP A 67 -10.04 0.98 10.02
C ASP A 67 -9.22 1.98 9.21
N LEU A 68 -9.03 1.69 7.91
CA LEU A 68 -8.32 2.57 6.99
C LEU A 68 -9.04 3.91 6.85
N VAL A 69 -10.37 3.91 6.68
CA VAL A 69 -11.16 5.15 6.62
C VAL A 69 -11.07 5.93 7.93
N ALA A 70 -11.15 5.25 9.08
CA ALA A 70 -10.99 5.90 10.38
C ALA A 70 -9.60 6.52 10.54
N TRP A 71 -8.55 5.81 10.08
CA TRP A 71 -7.19 6.33 10.09
C TRP A 71 -7.04 7.57 9.20
N VAL A 72 -7.52 7.52 7.96
CA VAL A 72 -7.48 8.65 7.00
C VAL A 72 -8.16 9.89 7.59
N ARG A 73 -9.34 9.73 8.19
CA ARG A 73 -10.06 10.82 8.86
C ARG A 73 -9.26 11.42 10.02
N ARG A 74 -8.58 10.61 10.83
CA ARG A 74 -7.71 11.10 11.91
C ARG A 74 -6.51 11.91 11.40
N GLN A 75 -6.09 11.68 10.16
CA GLN A 75 -5.00 12.43 9.52
C GLN A 75 -5.48 13.70 8.81
N GLY A 76 -6.79 14.00 8.83
CA GLY A 76 -7.36 15.17 8.13
C GLY A 76 -7.39 15.04 6.61
N LEU A 77 -7.47 13.80 6.10
CA LEU A 77 -7.51 13.47 4.67
C LEU A 77 -8.90 13.04 4.18
#